data_AF-A0A936IGX3-F1
#
_entry.id   AF-A0A936IGX3-F1
#
_cell.length_a   1.000
_cell.length_b   1.000
_cell.length_c   1.000
_cell.angle_alpha   90.00
_cell.angle_beta   90.00
_cell.angle_gamma   90.00
#
_symmetry.space_group_name_H-M   'P 1'
#
loop_
_entity.id
_entity.type
_entity.pdbx_description
1 polymer ?
#
loop_
_entity_poly.entity_id
_entity_poly.type
_entity_poly.pdbx_seq_one_letter_code
_entity_poly.pdbx_strand_id
1 'polypeptide(L)'
;MGTDAYIKGNASLTSLGNPGIGLTFRVGYYRDGPLSSELPVYTIMAIYDQTQVSINGVSTIELNAGESYLFRSAIGSLVEASKPCVMNTSAFMDAPRRLW
;
A
#
# COMPACT_ATOMS: atom_id res chain seq x y z
N MET A 1 -3.47 -9.45 -27.35
CA MET A 1 -2.92 -9.20 -26.01
C MET A 1 -3.22 -7.75 -25.69
N GLY A 2 -4.08 -7.50 -24.70
CA GLY A 2 -4.54 -6.14 -24.36
C GLY A 2 -3.37 -5.32 -23.84
N THR A 3 -3.16 -4.13 -24.41
CA THR A 3 -2.12 -3.21 -23.96
C THR A 3 -2.58 -2.54 -22.66
N ASP A 4 -1.70 -2.49 -21.67
CA ASP A 4 -1.87 -1.84 -20.36
C ASP A 4 -2.03 -0.30 -20.44
N ALA A 5 -2.45 0.21 -21.58
CA ALA A 5 -2.57 1.63 -21.89
C ALA A 5 -3.65 2.34 -21.06
N TYR A 6 -4.49 1.61 -20.33
CA TYR A 6 -5.69 2.13 -19.66
C TYR A 6 -5.75 1.92 -18.15
N ILE A 7 -4.76 1.29 -17.51
CA ILE A 7 -4.68 1.30 -16.05
C ILE A 7 -3.84 2.53 -15.64
N LYS A 8 -4.53 3.65 -15.42
CA LYS A 8 -4.01 4.85 -14.75
C LYS A 8 -4.98 5.35 -13.70
N GLY A 9 -4.42 5.73 -12.55
CA GLY A 9 -5.16 6.21 -11.38
C GLY A 9 -4.59 5.63 -10.10
N ASN A 10 -3.43 6.16 -9.67
CA ASN A 10 -2.98 6.25 -8.28
C ASN A 10 -3.27 4.98 -7.44
N ALA A 11 -2.54 3.91 -7.70
CA ALA A 11 -2.97 2.56 -7.33
C ALA A 11 -3.29 2.33 -5.83
N SER A 12 -4.57 2.47 -5.45
CA SER A 12 -5.20 1.66 -4.40
C SER A 12 -6.20 0.71 -5.05
N LEU A 13 -5.98 -0.60 -4.91
CA LEU A 13 -6.90 -1.65 -5.37
C LEU A 13 -8.03 -1.91 -4.36
N THR A 14 -8.26 -0.99 -3.44
CA THR A 14 -9.31 -1.00 -2.44
C THR A 14 -10.31 0.12 -2.78
N SER A 15 -11.59 -0.24 -2.80
CA SER A 15 -12.65 0.53 -3.47
C SER A 15 -12.83 1.95 -2.92
N LEU A 16 -13.16 2.89 -3.80
CA LEU A 16 -13.51 4.29 -3.47
C LEU A 16 -14.77 4.45 -2.59
N GLY A 17 -15.42 3.36 -2.17
CA GLY A 17 -16.66 3.39 -1.36
C GLY A 17 -16.53 2.76 0.03
N ASN A 18 -15.64 1.76 0.20
CA ASN A 18 -15.26 1.20 1.49
C ASN A 18 -13.84 0.65 1.37
N PRO A 19 -12.88 1.12 2.20
CA PRO A 19 -11.54 0.57 2.17
C PRO A 19 -11.55 -0.94 2.45
N GLY A 20 -10.63 -1.66 1.84
CA GLY A 20 -10.41 -3.06 2.14
C GLY A 20 -9.90 -3.18 3.57
N ILE A 21 -10.75 -3.67 4.47
CA ILE A 21 -10.41 -3.93 5.87
C ILE A 21 -9.85 -5.34 5.98
N GLY A 22 -8.72 -5.48 6.67
CA GLY A 22 -8.09 -6.77 6.85
C GLY A 22 -7.14 -6.81 8.04
N LEU A 23 -6.68 -8.01 8.37
CA LEU A 23 -5.64 -8.29 9.37
C LEU A 23 -4.29 -8.58 8.72
N THR A 24 -4.31 -9.02 7.47
CA THR A 24 -3.12 -9.50 6.76
C THR A 24 -3.17 -9.04 5.32
N PHE A 25 -2.08 -8.47 4.86
CA PHE A 25 -1.96 -7.89 3.54
C PHE A 25 -0.64 -8.32 2.90
N ARG A 26 -0.66 -8.53 1.58
CA ARG A 26 0.55 -8.59 0.76
C ARG A 26 0.71 -7.25 0.07
N VAL A 27 1.86 -6.62 0.24
CA VAL A 27 2.10 -5.35 -0.44
C VAL A 27 2.25 -5.62 -1.93
N GLY A 28 1.47 -4.91 -2.73
CA GLY A 28 1.40 -5.10 -4.17
C GLY A 28 1.36 -3.77 -4.90
N TYR A 29 1.73 -3.82 -6.18
CA TYR A 29 1.56 -2.71 -7.12
C TYR A 29 1.11 -3.29 -8.46
N TYR A 30 0.33 -2.53 -9.23
CA TYR A 30 -0.29 -3.02 -10.46
C TYR A 30 0.69 -3.32 -11.61
N ARG A 31 1.98 -2.97 -11.45
CA ARG A 31 3.04 -3.26 -12.42
C ARG A 31 4.07 -4.19 -11.80
N ASP A 32 4.44 -5.21 -12.54
CA ASP A 32 5.61 -6.05 -12.25
C ASP A 32 6.86 -5.42 -12.89
N GLY A 33 7.96 -5.39 -12.14
CA GLY A 33 9.24 -4.80 -12.57
C GLY A 33 9.70 -3.56 -11.77
N PRO A 34 11.02 -3.29 -11.76
CA PRO A 34 11.59 -2.19 -11.00
C PRO A 34 11.17 -0.85 -11.60
N LEU A 35 10.48 -0.03 -10.80
CA LEU A 35 10.42 1.41 -11.02
C LEU A 35 11.86 1.92 -10.82
N SER A 36 12.52 2.27 -11.92
CA SER A 36 13.95 2.63 -11.96
C SER A 36 14.35 3.84 -11.08
N SER A 37 13.40 4.48 -10.41
CA SER A 37 13.66 5.62 -9.50
C SER A 37 12.73 5.75 -8.29
N GLU A 38 11.67 4.93 -8.14
CA GLU A 38 10.71 5.10 -7.03
C GLU A 38 10.12 3.77 -6.54
N LEU A 39 10.37 3.43 -5.28
CA LEU A 39 9.60 2.37 -4.62
C LEU A 39 8.20 2.90 -4.30
N PRO A 40 7.13 2.11 -4.52
CA PRO A 40 5.80 2.45 -4.04
C PRO A 40 5.82 2.77 -2.55
N VAL A 41 5.01 3.74 -2.14
CA VAL A 41 4.77 4.06 -0.73
C VAL A 41 3.50 3.34 -0.32
N TYR A 42 3.58 2.63 0.80
CA TYR A 42 2.46 1.94 1.41
C TYR A 42 2.01 2.68 2.66
N THR A 43 0.72 2.60 2.95
CA THR A 43 0.14 3.14 4.17
C THR A 43 -0.74 2.08 4.81
N ILE A 44 -0.69 1.98 6.14
CA ILE A 44 -1.62 1.20 6.94
C ILE A 44 -2.21 2.11 8.02
N MET A 45 -3.53 2.11 8.14
CA MET A 45 -4.28 2.91 9.11
C MET A 45 -5.01 1.99 10.07
N ALA A 46 -4.83 2.23 11.36
CA ALA A 46 -5.55 1.50 12.40
C ALA A 46 -6.97 2.03 12.54
N ILE A 47 -7.93 1.10 12.66
CA ILE A 47 -9.35 1.42 12.92
C ILE A 47 -9.65 1.35 14.43
N TYR A 48 -8.76 0.70 15.20
CA TYR A 48 -8.89 0.49 16.64
C TYR A 48 -7.62 0.93 17.37
N ASP A 49 -7.77 1.32 18.63
CA ASP A 49 -6.64 1.67 19.48
C ASP A 49 -5.71 0.49 19.74
N GLN A 50 -4.44 0.76 20.03
CA GLN A 50 -3.43 -0.26 20.37
C GLN A 50 -3.38 -1.38 19.33
N THR A 51 -3.31 -0.99 18.05
CA THR A 51 -3.15 -1.92 16.94
C THR A 51 -1.67 -2.08 16.63
N GLN A 52 -1.15 -3.28 16.86
CA GLN A 52 0.23 -3.61 16.58
C GLN A 52 0.38 -3.99 15.11
N VAL A 53 1.29 -3.32 14.40
CA VAL A 53 1.65 -3.62 13.01
C VAL A 53 3.02 -4.30 12.96
N SER A 54 3.10 -5.35 12.16
CA SER A 54 4.32 -6.09 11.85
C SER A 54 4.54 -6.18 10.35
N ILE A 55 5.79 -6.01 9.91
CA ILE A 55 6.19 -6.13 8.50
C ILE A 55 7.21 -7.25 8.39
N ASN A 56 6.92 -8.25 7.56
CA ASN A 56 7.73 -9.46 7.41
C ASN A 56 8.06 -10.14 8.76
N GLY A 57 7.07 -10.20 9.66
CA GLY A 57 7.20 -10.79 10.99
C GLY A 57 7.89 -9.91 12.04
N VAL A 58 8.33 -8.69 11.68
CA VAL A 58 8.99 -7.76 12.60
C VAL A 58 8.00 -6.71 13.11
N SER A 59 7.83 -6.67 14.44
CA SER A 59 7.04 -5.61 15.10
C SER A 59 7.60 -4.24 14.77
N THR A 60 6.79 -3.40 14.12
CA THR A 60 7.25 -2.13 13.55
C THR A 60 6.71 -0.93 14.31
N ILE A 61 5.40 -0.91 14.60
CA ILE A 61 4.73 0.24 15.23
C ILE A 61 3.41 -0.17 15.88
N GLU A 62 3.07 0.47 17.00
CA GLU A 62 1.72 0.45 17.59
C GLU A 62 0.98 1.74 17.17
N LEU A 63 -0.26 1.58 16.69
CA LEU A 63 -1.10 2.67 16.20
C LEU A 63 -2.42 2.74 16.98
N ASN A 64 -2.88 3.95 17.27
CA ASN A 64 -4.22 4.22 17.77
C ASN A 64 -5.23 4.44 16.64
N ALA A 65 -6.53 4.43 16.97
CA ALA A 65 -7.58 4.59 15.98
C ALA A 65 -7.41 5.90 15.19
N GLY A 66 -7.38 5.79 13.86
CA GLY A 66 -7.16 6.91 12.93
C GLY A 66 -5.69 7.22 12.65
N GLU A 67 -4.74 6.67 13.40
CA GLU A 67 -3.31 6.83 13.12
C GLU A 67 -2.89 5.96 11.94
N SER A 68 -1.97 6.49 11.14
CA SER A 68 -1.45 5.84 9.94
C SER A 68 0.07 5.76 9.97
N TYR A 69 0.60 4.65 9.48
CA TYR A 69 2.03 4.46 9.27
C TYR A 69 2.34 4.37 7.78
N LEU A 70 3.33 5.16 7.35
CA LEU A 70 3.81 5.20 5.97
C LEU A 70 5.14 4.47 5.89
N PHE A 71 5.29 3.59 4.92
CA PHE A 71 6.51 2.79 4.77
C PHE A 71 6.77 2.41 3.31
N ARG A 72 8.01 1.97 3.05
CA ARG A 72 8.43 1.35 1.80
C ARG A 72 8.88 -0.07 2.11
N SER A 73 8.48 -1.02 1.27
CA SER A 73 8.88 -2.41 1.40
C SER A 73 8.96 -3.07 0.02
N ALA A 74 9.64 -4.21 -0.08
CA ALA A 74 9.68 -4.97 -1.32
C ALA A 74 8.27 -5.48 -1.67
N ILE A 75 7.90 -5.45 -2.96
CA ILE A 75 6.65 -6.06 -3.45
C ILE A 75 6.58 -7.51 -2.97
N GLY A 76 5.41 -7.93 -2.50
CA GLY A 76 5.17 -9.26 -1.92
C GLY A 76 5.45 -9.36 -0.42
N SER A 77 6.02 -8.34 0.22
CA SER A 77 6.18 -8.30 1.68
C SER A 77 4.85 -8.49 2.41
N LEU A 78 4.91 -9.22 3.52
CA LEU A 78 3.76 -9.49 4.38
C LEU A 78 3.61 -8.34 5.38
N VAL A 79 2.39 -7.84 5.52
CA VAL A 79 2.02 -6.86 6.54
C VAL A 79 0.88 -7.44 7.36
N GLU A 80 1.07 -7.49 8.67
CA GLU A 80 0.14 -8.07 9.62
C GLU A 80 -0.22 -7.04 10.68
N ALA A 81 -1.48 -7.05 11.09
CA ALA A 81 -2.00 -6.22 12.16
C ALA A 81 -2.73 -7.08 13.19
N SER A 82 -2.59 -6.73 14.47
CA SER A 82 -3.32 -7.43 15.54
C SER A 82 -4.83 -7.17 15.54
N LYS A 83 -5.27 -6.09 14.88
CA LYS A 83 -6.66 -5.64 14.77
C LYS A 83 -6.95 -5.15 13.35
N PRO A 84 -8.21 -5.14 12.91
CA PRO A 84 -8.56 -4.76 11.55
C PRO A 84 -8.03 -3.36 11.18
N CYS A 85 -7.36 -3.29 10.04
CA CYS A 85 -6.75 -2.08 9.50
C CYS A 85 -7.17 -1.84 8.04
N VAL A 86 -6.91 -0.63 7.55
CA VAL A 86 -7.01 -0.28 6.14
C VAL A 86 -5.59 -0.19 5.57
N MET A 87 -5.38 -0.74 4.36
CA MET A 87 -4.10 -0.61 3.66
C MET A 87 -4.28 0.04 2.28
N ASN A 88 -3.39 0.98 1.95
CA ASN A 88 -3.35 1.65 0.65
C ASN A 88 -1.91 1.71 0.10
N THR A 89 -1.80 1.90 -1.21
CA THR A 89 -0.53 2.08 -1.92
C THR A 89 -0.57 3.39 -2.72
N SER A 90 0.57 4.06 -2.89
CA SER A 90 0.73 5.21 -3.77
C SER A 90 2.11 5.23 -4.43
N ALA A 91 2.26 5.99 -5.52
CA ALA A 91 3.54 6.28 -6.18
C ALA A 91 3.63 7.79 -6.45
N PHE A 92 4.80 8.40 -6.28
CA PHE A 92 4.97 9.86 -6.27
C PHE A 92 5.11 10.46 -7.69
N MET A 93 5.68 9.73 -8.65
CA MET A 93 5.67 10.11 -10.07
C MET A 93 4.48 9.50 -10.84
N ASP A 94 3.34 10.18 -10.77
CA ASP A 94 2.33 10.15 -11.85
C ASP A 94 2.35 11.49 -12.60
N ALA A 95 3.54 11.91 -13.03
CA ALA A 95 3.71 13.08 -13.90
C ALA A 95 3.85 12.60 -15.35
N PRO A 96 3.05 13.11 -16.30
CA PRO A 96 3.24 12.83 -17.71
C PRO A 96 4.59 13.38 -18.16
N ARG A 97 5.60 12.52 -18.36
CA ARG A 97 6.66 12.88 -19.30
C ARG A 97 6.15 12.60 -20.70
N ARG A 98 5.77 13.67 -21.39
CA ARG A 98 5.72 13.74 -22.84
C ARG A 98 7.13 13.42 -23.35
N LEU A 99 7.34 12.16 -23.75
CA LEU A 99 8.43 11.84 -24.66
C LEU A 99 7.93 12.22 -26.05
N TRP A 100 8.75 13.00 -26.74
CA TRP A 100 8.53 13.63 -28.04
C TRP A 100 7.81 12.74 -29.04
#